data_AF-A0A1Y4QQP1-F1
#
_entry.id   AF-A0A1Y4QQP1-F1
#
_cell.length_a   1.000
_cell.length_b   1.000
_cell.length_c   1.000
_cell.angle_alpha   90.00
_cell.angle_beta   90.00
_cell.angle_gamma   90.00
#
_symmetry.space_group_name_H-M   'P 1'
#
loop_
_entity.id
_entity.type
_entity.pdbx_description
1 polymer ?
#
loop_
_entity_poly.entity_id
_entity_poly.type
_entity_poly.pdbx_seq_one_letter_code
_entity_poly.pdbx_strand_id
1 'polypeptide(L)'
;MSNSLTIGLLIVGISLLVIVTAILRKGRIPMKFALVWFVPSLAIIILALFPGIFEVFASIFGFKTISNLVVGFLFVVLFLIIIALTVIIAGQTTKINLLIQEISILKKRIIEIEKNGAYNER
;
A
#
# COMPACT_ATOMS: atom_id res chain seq x y z
N MET A 1 23.54 -16.35 -11.73
CA MET A 1 23.35 -15.54 -10.49
C MET A 1 24.24 -16.09 -9.38
N SER A 2 24.77 -15.28 -8.45
CA SER A 2 25.60 -15.78 -7.32
C SER A 2 24.71 -16.39 -6.22
N ASN A 3 25.15 -17.48 -5.58
CA ASN A 3 24.43 -18.14 -4.50
C ASN A 3 24.08 -17.20 -3.34
N SER A 4 24.97 -16.24 -3.03
CA SER A 4 24.72 -15.25 -1.98
C SER A 4 23.53 -14.34 -2.30
N LEU A 5 23.32 -13.99 -3.58
CA LEU A 5 22.19 -13.18 -4.01
C LEU A 5 20.88 -13.99 -3.94
N THR A 6 20.90 -15.24 -4.37
CA THR A 6 19.75 -16.14 -4.27
C THR A 6 19.29 -16.31 -2.82
N ILE A 7 20.22 -16.58 -1.90
CA ILE A 7 19.91 -16.72 -0.47
C ILE A 7 19.33 -15.43 0.10
N GLY A 8 19.96 -14.28 -0.21
CA GLY A 8 19.46 -12.98 0.23
C GLY A 8 18.03 -12.70 -0.24
N LEU A 9 17.73 -12.98 -1.52
CA LEU A 9 16.40 -12.80 -2.08
C LEU A 9 15.36 -13.73 -1.45
N LEU A 10 15.70 -15.00 -1.18
CA LEU A 10 14.80 -15.91 -0.48
C LEU A 10 14.50 -15.44 0.94
N ILE A 11 15.51 -14.98 1.68
CA ILE A 11 15.32 -14.44 3.04
C ILE A 11 14.38 -13.24 3.00
N VAL A 12 14.61 -12.29 2.09
CA VAL A 12 13.78 -11.09 1.93
C VAL A 12 12.35 -11.46 1.51
N GLY A 13 12.19 -12.32 0.50
CA GLY A 13 10.88 -12.72 0.00
C GLY A 13 10.06 -13.51 1.02
N ILE A 14 10.67 -14.42 1.77
CA ILE A 14 9.99 -15.19 2.82
C ILE A 14 9.67 -14.31 4.02
N SER A 15 10.61 -13.47 4.47
CA SER A 15 10.36 -12.56 5.60
C SER A 15 9.23 -11.58 5.29
N LEU A 16 9.20 -11.01 4.08
CA LEU A 16 8.12 -10.13 3.64
C LEU A 16 6.77 -10.87 3.62
N LEU A 17 6.70 -12.10 3.11
CA LEU A 17 5.49 -12.92 3.14
C LEU A 17 5.00 -13.15 4.57
N VAL A 18 5.90 -13.50 5.48
CA VAL A 18 5.59 -13.76 6.89
C VAL A 18 5.07 -12.49 7.57
N ILE A 19 5.74 -11.35 7.37
CA ILE A 19 5.36 -10.06 7.94
C ILE A 19 3.96 -9.67 7.46
N VAL A 20 3.71 -9.72 6.14
CA VAL A 20 2.41 -9.35 5.54
C VAL A 20 1.30 -10.26 6.08
N THR A 21 1.56 -11.58 6.14
CA THR A 21 0.60 -12.55 6.67
C THR A 21 0.32 -12.32 8.15
N ALA A 22 1.33 -11.98 8.95
CA ALA A 22 1.18 -11.67 10.37
C ALA A 22 0.39 -10.39 10.60
N ILE A 23 0.63 -9.34 9.81
CA ILE A 23 -0.12 -8.09 9.86
C ILE A 23 -1.58 -8.31 9.45
N LEU A 24 -1.82 -9.12 8.41
CA LEU A 24 -3.16 -9.49 7.97
C LEU A 24 -3.92 -10.29 9.04
N ARG A 25 -3.27 -11.29 9.66
CA ARG A 25 -3.86 -12.10 10.74
C ARG A 25 -4.25 -11.25 11.97
N LYS A 26 -3.53 -10.16 12.24
CA LYS A 26 -3.84 -9.24 13.35
C LYS A 26 -5.03 -8.32 13.06
N GLY A 27 -5.66 -8.39 11.88
CA GLY A 27 -6.83 -7.59 11.51
C GLY A 27 -6.57 -6.08 11.43
N ARG A 28 -5.31 -5.65 11.50
CA ARG A 28 -4.89 -4.24 11.55
C ARG A 28 -5.06 -3.53 10.20
N ILE A 29 -5.22 -4.29 9.11
CA ILE A 29 -5.25 -3.78 7.75
C ILE A 29 -6.41 -4.47 6.98
N PRO A 30 -7.24 -3.72 6.24
CA PRO A 30 -8.23 -4.30 5.33
C PRO A 30 -7.57 -5.19 4.27
N MET A 31 -8.12 -6.40 4.04
CA MET A 31 -7.57 -7.45 3.15
C MET A 31 -6.94 -6.93 1.84
N LYS A 32 -7.59 -5.94 1.21
CA LYS A 32 -7.16 -5.30 -0.05
C LYS A 32 -5.75 -4.73 -0.02
N PHE A 33 -5.29 -4.19 1.11
CA PHE A 33 -3.94 -3.59 1.20
C PHE A 33 -2.87 -4.65 1.45
N ALA A 34 -3.21 -5.77 2.10
CA ALA A 34 -2.27 -6.86 2.29
C ALA A 34 -1.96 -7.55 0.94
N LEU A 35 -2.97 -7.70 0.07
CA LEU A 35 -2.80 -8.27 -1.28
C LEU A 35 -1.75 -7.55 -2.12
N VAL A 36 -1.63 -6.23 -1.97
CA VAL A 36 -0.62 -5.42 -2.67
C VAL A 36 0.80 -5.87 -2.35
N TRP A 37 1.04 -6.36 -1.12
CA TRP A 37 2.36 -6.82 -0.69
C TRP A 37 2.64 -8.29 -1.00
N PHE A 38 1.61 -9.12 -1.20
CA PHE A 38 1.82 -10.51 -1.62
C PHE A 38 2.43 -10.60 -3.02
N VAL A 39 2.04 -9.71 -3.94
CA VAL A 39 2.55 -9.68 -5.32
C VAL A 39 4.07 -9.52 -5.38
N PRO A 40 4.70 -8.47 -4.79
CA PRO A 40 6.15 -8.33 -4.81
C PRO A 40 6.85 -9.43 -4.02
N SER A 41 6.27 -9.89 -2.91
CA SER A 41 6.85 -10.97 -2.12
C SER A 41 6.98 -12.27 -2.90
N LEU A 42 5.93 -12.64 -3.65
CA LEU A 42 5.94 -13.80 -4.53
C LEU A 42 6.88 -13.57 -5.72
N ALA A 43 6.88 -12.38 -6.32
CA ALA A 43 7.78 -12.06 -7.43
C ALA A 43 9.27 -12.21 -7.04
N ILE A 44 9.66 -11.78 -5.84
CA ILE A 44 11.03 -11.95 -5.32
C ILE A 44 11.38 -13.44 -5.16
N ILE A 45 10.46 -14.25 -4.63
CA ILE A 45 10.68 -15.69 -4.45
C ILE A 45 10.79 -16.40 -5.80
N ILE A 46 9.90 -16.10 -6.74
CA ILE A 46 9.93 -16.66 -8.10
C ILE A 46 11.25 -16.29 -8.78
N LEU A 47 11.72 -15.05 -8.64
CA LEU A 47 13.00 -14.62 -9.18
C LEU A 47 14.17 -15.41 -8.60
N ALA A 48 14.15 -15.68 -7.29
CA ALA A 48 15.20 -16.45 -6.64
C ALA A 48 15.21 -17.92 -7.08
N LEU A 49 14.03 -18.53 -7.29
CA LEU A 49 13.90 -19.93 -7.71
C LEU A 49 14.14 -20.12 -9.22
N PHE A 50 13.75 -19.15 -10.04
CA PHE A 50 13.77 -19.22 -11.51
C PHE A 50 14.42 -17.97 -12.12
N PRO A 51 15.74 -17.77 -11.95
CA PRO A 51 16.43 -16.58 -12.44
C PRO A 51 16.40 -16.43 -13.97
N GLY A 52 16.26 -17.55 -14.71
CA GLY A 52 16.22 -17.54 -16.17
C GLY A 52 15.09 -16.70 -16.78
N ILE A 53 13.96 -16.55 -16.08
CA ILE A 53 12.86 -15.67 -16.53
C ILE A 53 13.34 -14.22 -16.55
N PHE A 54 14.06 -13.80 -15.50
CA PHE A 54 14.58 -12.45 -15.37
C PHE A 54 15.80 -12.20 -16.24
N GLU A 55 16.58 -13.22 -16.60
CA GLU A 55 17.66 -13.10 -17.57
C GLU A 55 17.15 -12.71 -18.97
N VAL A 56 15.99 -13.22 -19.38
CA VAL A 56 15.33 -12.81 -20.63
C VAL A 56 14.88 -11.34 -20.56
N PHE A 57 14.30 -10.91 -19.45
CA PHE A 57 13.95 -9.49 -19.28
C PHE A 57 15.20 -8.61 -19.24
N ALA A 58 16.26 -9.04 -18.56
CA ALA A 58 17.52 -8.30 -18.49
C ALA A 58 18.10 -8.04 -19.89
N SER A 59 18.06 -9.03 -20.78
CA SER A 59 18.56 -8.87 -22.15
C SER A 59 17.69 -7.93 -22.99
N ILE A 60 16.36 -8.00 -22.85
CA ILE A 60 15.42 -7.11 -23.56
C ILE A 60 15.60 -5.65 -23.13
N PHE A 61 15.73 -5.41 -21.83
CA PHE A 61 15.86 -4.06 -21.27
C PHE A 61 17.31 -3.54 -21.23
N GLY A 62 18.29 -4.34 -21.65
CA GLY A 62 19.71 -3.95 -21.70
C GLY A 62 20.41 -3.90 -20.33
N PHE A 63 19.90 -4.59 -19.31
CA PHE A 63 20.55 -4.67 -18.00
C PHE A 63 21.78 -5.60 -18.04
N LYS A 64 22.92 -5.10 -17.58
CA LYS A 64 24.19 -5.87 -17.52
C LYS A 64 24.22 -6.93 -16.41
N THR A 65 23.47 -6.73 -15.33
CA THR A 65 23.45 -7.64 -14.18
C THR A 65 22.02 -7.87 -13.71
N ILE A 66 21.73 -9.10 -13.29
CA ILE A 66 20.42 -9.47 -12.73
C ILE A 66 20.13 -8.63 -11.48
N SER A 67 21.13 -8.36 -10.64
CA SER A 67 20.99 -7.51 -9.44
C SER A 67 20.41 -6.14 -9.76
N ASN A 68 20.86 -5.49 -10.84
CA ASN A 68 20.36 -4.17 -11.23
C ASN A 68 18.91 -4.24 -11.71
N LEU A 69 18.55 -5.29 -12.44
CA LEU A 69 17.16 -5.54 -12.84
C LEU A 69 16.27 -5.75 -11.61
N VAL A 70 16.70 -6.52 -10.61
CA VAL A 70 15.94 -6.73 -9.37
C VAL A 70 15.72 -5.41 -8.64
N VAL A 71 16.76 -4.60 -8.47
CA VAL A 71 16.67 -3.30 -7.80
C VAL A 71 15.71 -2.38 -8.55
N GLY A 72 15.83 -2.29 -9.87
CA GLY A 72 14.91 -1.50 -10.71
C GLY A 72 13.46 -1.97 -10.60
N PHE A 73 13.24 -3.29 -10.63
CA PHE A 73 11.92 -3.88 -10.44
C PHE A 73 11.32 -3.53 -9.07
N LEU A 74 12.09 -3.66 -7.98
CA LEU A 74 11.64 -3.28 -6.64
C LEU A 74 11.31 -1.79 -6.54
N PHE A 75 12.10 -0.92 -7.19
CA PHE A 75 11.80 0.52 -7.24
C PHE A 75 10.48 0.80 -7.96
N VAL A 76 10.22 0.15 -9.10
CA VAL A 76 8.94 0.31 -9.84
C VAL A 76 7.77 -0.14 -8.97
N VAL A 77 7.87 -1.31 -8.32
CA VAL A 77 6.82 -1.79 -7.41
C VAL A 77 6.58 -0.81 -6.27
N LEU A 78 7.64 -0.33 -5.61
CA LEU A 78 7.53 0.68 -4.55
C LEU A 78 6.86 1.96 -5.05
N PHE A 79 7.21 2.43 -6.25
CA PHE A 79 6.61 3.62 -6.83
C PHE A 79 5.11 3.46 -7.10
N LEU A 80 4.70 2.30 -7.63
CA LEU A 80 3.28 1.97 -7.82
C LEU A 80 2.51 1.93 -6.48
N ILE A 81 3.13 1.37 -5.43
CA ILE A 81 2.54 1.36 -4.09
C ILE A 81 2.36 2.78 -3.56
N ILE A 82 3.38 3.64 -3.71
CA ILE A 82 3.32 5.04 -3.29
C ILE A 82 2.18 5.77 -4.01
N ILE A 83 2.07 5.62 -5.34
CA ILE A 83 0.97 6.23 -6.10
C ILE A 83 -0.38 5.75 -5.59
N ALA A 84 -0.55 4.43 -5.40
CA ALA A 84 -1.80 3.87 -4.89
C ALA A 84 -2.16 4.43 -3.50
N LEU A 85 -1.17 4.53 -2.59
CA LEU A 85 -1.36 5.11 -1.27
C LEU A 85 -1.73 6.59 -1.35
N THR A 86 -1.05 7.37 -2.21
CA THR A 86 -1.36 8.79 -2.41
C THR A 86 -2.81 9.00 -2.87
N VAL A 87 -3.29 8.20 -3.83
CA VAL A 87 -4.68 8.27 -4.30
C VAL A 87 -5.67 7.94 -3.17
N ILE A 88 -5.37 6.92 -2.38
CA ILE A 88 -6.22 6.50 -1.25
C ILE A 88 -6.28 7.59 -0.18
N ILE A 89 -5.14 8.18 0.17
CA ILE A 89 -5.05 9.29 1.14
C ILE A 89 -5.81 10.51 0.63
N ALA A 90 -5.65 10.87 -0.65
CA ALA A 90 -6.39 12.00 -1.24
C ALA A 90 -7.92 11.79 -1.13
N GLY A 91 -8.41 10.59 -1.46
CA GLY A 91 -9.83 10.26 -1.32
C GLY A 91 -10.31 10.24 0.14
N GLN A 92 -9.46 9.84 1.09
CA GLN A 92 -9.77 9.93 2.52
C GLN A 92 -9.89 11.37 2.99
N THR A 93 -8.98 12.26 2.57
CA THR A 93 -9.03 13.70 2.89
C THR A 93 -10.33 14.34 2.43
N THR A 94 -10.80 14.03 1.22
CA THR A 94 -12.11 14.52 0.72
C THR A 94 -13.26 14.08 1.61
N LYS A 95 -13.29 12.79 2.01
CA LYS A 95 -14.34 12.25 2.90
C LYS A 95 -14.32 12.91 4.28
N ILE A 96 -13.13 13.13 4.84
CA ILE A 96 -12.98 13.83 6.12
C ILE A 96 -13.53 15.26 6.02
N ASN A 97 -13.21 15.99 4.95
CA ASN A 97 -13.73 17.35 4.75
C ASN A 97 -15.27 17.37 4.65
N LEU A 98 -15.87 16.41 3.94
CA LEU A 98 -17.33 16.29 3.86
C LEU A 98 -17.96 16.00 5.22
N LEU A 99 -17.38 15.07 6.00
CA LEU A 99 -17.86 14.77 7.36
C LEU A 99 -17.76 16.00 8.29
N ILE A 100 -16.68 16.78 8.19
CA ILE A 100 -16.53 18.04 8.94
C ILE A 100 -17.63 19.04 8.56
N GLN A 101 -17.97 19.14 7.26
CA GLN A 101 -19.04 20.01 6.78
C GLN A 101 -20.41 19.56 7.30
N GLU A 102 -20.73 18.27 7.22
CA GLU A 102 -21.99 17.71 7.74
C GLU A 102 -22.12 17.97 9.26
N ILE A 103 -21.07 17.72 10.04
CA ILE A 103 -21.04 18.02 11.48
C ILE A 103 -21.25 19.50 11.75
N SER A 104 -20.65 20.39 10.95
CA SER A 104 -20.78 21.84 11.12
C SER A 104 -22.21 22.31 10.85
N ILE A 105 -22.87 21.77 9.82
CA ILE A 105 -24.28 22.05 9.52
C ILE A 105 -25.18 21.54 10.64
N LEU A 106 -24.94 20.32 11.14
CA LEU A 106 -25.70 19.75 12.26
C LEU A 106 -25.57 20.59 13.53
N LYS A 107 -24.35 20.99 13.90
CA LYS A 107 -24.11 21.88 15.05
C LYS A 107 -24.83 23.21 14.91
N LYS A 108 -24.82 23.80 13.72
CA LYS A 108 -25.54 25.07 13.46
C LYS A 108 -27.05 24.91 13.68
N ARG A 109 -27.65 23.83 13.18
CA ARG A 109 -29.08 23.54 13.37
C ARG A 109 -29.45 23.36 14.85
N ILE A 110 -28.61 22.68 15.63
CA ILE A 110 -28.82 22.53 17.08
C ILE A 110 -28.87 23.91 17.75
N ILE A 111 -27.89 24.77 17.46
CA ILE A 111 -27.83 26.14 18.02
C ILE A 111 -29.06 26.97 17.63
N GLU A 112 -29.56 26.84 16.40
CA GLU A 112 -30.78 27.53 15.94
C GLU A 112 -32.02 27.03 16.68
N ILE A 113 -32.15 25.72 16.90
CA ILE A 113 -33.26 25.12 17.66
C ILE A 113 -33.22 25.59 19.12
N GLU A 114 -32.06 25.56 19.77
CA GLU A 114 -31.89 26.03 21.16
C GLU A 114 -32.27 27.52 21.31
N LYS A 115 -31.87 28.37 20.36
CA LYS A 115 -32.25 29.79 20.36
C LYS A 115 -33.75 30.00 20.18
N ASN A 116 -34.39 29.24 19.28
CA ASN A 116 -35.83 29.36 19.03
C ASN A 116 -36.67 28.84 20.22
N GLY A 117 -36.24 27.75 20.86
CA GLY A 117 -36.86 27.26 22.09
C GLY A 117 -36.81 28.29 23.21
N ALA A 118 -35.65 28.92 23.42
CA ALA A 118 -35.48 29.98 24.42
C ALA A 118 -36.28 31.27 24.11
N TYR A 119 -36.62 31.53 22.84
CA TYR A 119 -37.49 32.65 22.46
C TYR A 119 -38.96 32.35 22.77
N ASN A 120 -39.42 31.12 22.55
CA ASN A 120 -40.82 30.73 22.75
C ASN A 120 -41.24 30.65 24.24
N GLU A 121 -40.29 30.61 25.17
CA GLU A 121 -40.53 30.61 26.62
C GLU A 121 -40.56 32.02 27.26
N ARG A 122 -40.34 33.09 26.46
CA ARG A 122 -40.41 34.49 26.89
C ARG A 122 -41.68 35.18 26.40
#